data_AF-A0AAV1QCP1-F1
#
_entry.id   AF-A0AAV1QCP1-F1
#
_cell.length_a   1.000
_cell.length_b   1.000
_cell.length_c   1.000
_cell.angle_alpha   90.00
_cell.angle_beta   90.00
_cell.angle_gamma   90.00
#
_symmetry.space_group_name_H-M   'P 1'
#
loop_
_entity.id
_entity.type
_entity.pdbx_description
1 polymer ?
#
loop_
_entity_poly.entity_id
_entity_poly.type
_entity_poly.pdbx_seq_one_letter_code
_entity_poly.pdbx_strand_id
1 'polypeptide(L)'
;CELMNQGILALVTSTGCASASALQSLTDAMHIPHLYIQRNSEGSPRTACQFNPSPGGQRYTLAARPPVRLNDVMLTLVEELRWQKFIVFYDIEY
;
A
#
# COMPACT_ATOMS: atom_id res chain seq x y z
N CYS A 1 0.13 -20.12 -2.17
CA CYS A 1 1.11 -21.06 -1.58
C CYS A 1 1.82 -21.93 -2.62
N GLU A 2 1.18 -22.33 -3.72
CA GLU A 2 1.81 -23.17 -4.75
C GLU A 2 3.17 -22.65 -5.25
N LEU A 3 3.29 -21.34 -5.51
CA LEU A 3 4.57 -20.72 -5.90
C LEU A 3 5.70 -20.93 -4.88
N MET A 4 5.38 -21.01 -3.58
CA MET A 4 6.39 -21.27 -2.54
C MET A 4 6.91 -22.70 -2.63
N ASN A 5 6.05 -23.64 -2.96
CA ASN A 5 6.44 -25.05 -3.15
C ASN A 5 7.33 -25.26 -4.39
N GLN A 6 7.26 -24.34 -5.36
CA GLN A 6 8.14 -24.34 -6.54
C GLN A 6 9.55 -23.77 -6.24
N GLY A 7 9.79 -23.25 -5.03
CA GLY A 7 11.11 -22.74 -4.63
C GLY A 7 11.45 -21.36 -5.20
N ILE A 8 10.52 -20.40 -5.14
CA ILE A 8 10.79 -19.02 -5.53
C ILE A 8 11.77 -18.32 -4.57
N LEU A 9 12.60 -17.44 -5.12
CA LEU A 9 13.51 -16.58 -4.34
C LEU A 9 12.82 -15.33 -3.79
N ALA A 10 11.76 -14.88 -4.45
CA ALA A 10 10.96 -13.73 -4.05
C ALA A 10 9.56 -13.82 -4.67
N LEU A 11 8.60 -13.15 -4.03
CA LEU A 11 7.24 -12.99 -4.52
C LEU A 11 7.03 -11.54 -4.97
N VAL A 12 6.54 -11.33 -6.20
CA VAL A 12 6.11 -10.01 -6.68
C VAL A 12 4.60 -10.02 -6.83
N THR A 13 3.91 -9.04 -6.25
CA THR A 13 2.44 -8.97 -6.29
C THR A 13 1.96 -7.59 -6.73
N SER A 14 0.85 -7.56 -7.48
CA SER A 14 0.17 -6.34 -7.90
C SER A 14 -1.33 -6.47 -7.60
N THR A 15 -1.73 -6.08 -6.39
CA THR A 15 -3.08 -6.32 -5.84
C THR A 15 -3.58 -5.12 -5.04
N GLY A 16 -4.85 -5.15 -4.61
CA GLY A 16 -5.43 -4.20 -3.66
C GLY A 16 -5.12 -4.55 -2.21
N CYS A 17 -5.51 -3.68 -1.28
CA CYS A 17 -5.13 -3.79 0.14
C CYS A 17 -5.66 -5.04 0.85
N ALA A 18 -6.85 -5.53 0.49
CA ALA A 18 -7.43 -6.72 1.09
C ALA A 18 -6.54 -7.97 0.89
N SER A 19 -6.03 -8.18 -0.32
CA SER A 19 -5.11 -9.29 -0.58
C SER A 19 -3.69 -9.00 -0.08
N ALA A 20 -3.27 -7.73 -0.09
CA ALA A 20 -1.93 -7.34 0.32
C ALA A 20 -1.65 -7.68 1.80
N SER A 21 -2.62 -7.48 2.70
CA SER A 21 -2.47 -7.82 4.12
C SER A 21 -2.31 -9.32 4.34
N ALA A 22 -3.14 -10.14 3.67
CA ALA A 22 -3.06 -11.60 3.74
C ALA A 22 -1.73 -12.13 3.17
N LEU A 23 -1.29 -11.60 2.02
CA LEU A 23 -0.03 -11.98 1.40
C LEU A 23 1.17 -11.56 2.23
N GLN A 24 1.13 -10.39 2.87
CA GLN A 24 2.18 -9.94 3.79
C GLN A 24 2.32 -10.89 4.98
N SER A 25 1.22 -11.28 5.63
CA SER A 25 1.28 -12.26 6.73
C SER A 25 1.81 -13.62 6.27
N LEU A 26 1.43 -14.09 5.08
CA LEU A 26 1.96 -15.33 4.51
C LEU A 26 3.47 -15.23 4.22
N THR A 27 3.92 -14.14 3.62
CA THR A 27 5.34 -13.96 3.27
C THR A 27 6.22 -13.78 4.49
N ASP A 28 5.70 -13.15 5.54
CA ASP A 28 6.39 -13.04 6.82
C ASP A 28 6.53 -14.42 7.50
N ALA A 29 5.48 -15.25 7.48
CA ALA A 29 5.52 -16.60 8.06
C ALA A 29 6.46 -17.56 7.33
N MET A 30 6.64 -17.36 6.02
CA MET A 30 7.46 -18.21 5.17
C MET A 30 8.85 -17.63 4.89
N HIS A 31 9.17 -16.46 5.46
CA HIS A 31 10.43 -15.74 5.23
C HIS A 31 10.74 -15.51 3.74
N ILE A 32 9.72 -15.24 2.92
CA ILE A 32 9.86 -15.00 1.48
C ILE A 32 9.88 -13.49 1.21
N PRO A 33 10.95 -12.93 0.62
CA PRO A 33 10.97 -11.52 0.20
C PRO A 33 9.78 -11.20 -0.71
N HIS A 34 9.03 -10.16 -0.37
CA HIS A 34 7.79 -9.81 -1.02
C HIS A 34 7.82 -8.37 -1.53
N LEU A 35 7.88 -8.20 -2.86
CA LEU A 35 7.77 -6.89 -3.50
C LEU A 35 6.31 -6.62 -3.84
N TYR A 36 5.73 -5.61 -3.18
CA TYR A 36 4.32 -5.28 -3.31
C TYR A 36 4.09 -4.01 -4.14
N ILE A 37 3.31 -4.14 -5.21
CA ILE A 37 2.84 -3.05 -6.06
C ILE A 37 1.36 -2.81 -5.75
N GLN A 38 1.06 -1.78 -4.98
CA GLN A 38 -0.33 -1.44 -4.66
C GLN A 38 -1.13 -0.99 -5.89
N ARG A 39 -2.25 -1.66 -6.16
CA ARG A 39 -3.29 -1.22 -7.10
C ARG A 39 -4.33 -0.36 -6.39
N ASN A 40 -4.97 0.55 -7.12
CA ASN A 40 -6.18 1.23 -6.64
C ASN A 40 -7.43 0.51 -7.15
N SER A 41 -8.57 0.84 -6.54
CA SER A 41 -9.90 0.66 -7.10
C SER A 41 -10.11 1.71 -8.19
N GLU A 42 -10.30 1.27 -9.42
CA GLU A 42 -10.96 2.02 -10.51
C GLU A 42 -10.54 3.48 -10.78
N GLY A 43 -9.30 3.88 -10.45
CA GLY A 43 -8.82 5.25 -10.69
C GLY A 43 -8.87 6.18 -9.47
N SER A 44 -9.48 5.77 -8.36
CA SER A 44 -9.55 6.56 -7.13
C SER A 44 -8.16 6.87 -6.55
N PRO A 45 -7.97 8.02 -5.88
CA PRO A 45 -6.69 8.36 -5.27
C PRO A 45 -6.26 7.26 -4.28
N ARG A 46 -4.96 6.99 -4.20
CA ARG A 46 -4.46 5.88 -3.41
C ARG A 46 -4.26 6.28 -1.94
N THR A 47 -4.74 5.44 -1.02
CA THR A 47 -4.37 5.45 0.40
C THR A 47 -3.41 4.30 0.69
N ALA A 48 -2.41 4.48 1.57
CA ALA A 48 -1.50 3.38 1.91
C ALA A 48 -2.24 2.23 2.61
N CYS A 49 -1.96 0.98 2.22
CA CYS A 49 -2.59 -0.18 2.86
C CYS A 49 -2.16 -0.32 4.32
N GLN A 50 -3.08 -0.77 5.16
CA GLN A 50 -2.77 -1.17 6.54
C GLN A 50 -2.27 -2.61 6.56
N PHE A 51 -1.07 -2.82 7.10
CA PHE A 51 -0.46 -4.13 7.24
C PHE A 51 -0.53 -4.65 8.68
N ASN A 52 -0.47 -5.97 8.82
CA ASN A 52 -0.43 -6.60 10.13
C ASN A 52 0.96 -6.39 10.78
N PRO A 53 1.03 -6.29 12.12
CA PRO A 53 2.31 -6.26 12.80
C PRO A 53 3.13 -7.52 12.48
N SER A 54 4.37 -7.35 12.06
CA SER A 54 5.28 -8.47 11.81
C SER A 54 5.94 -8.95 13.11
N PRO A 55 5.94 -10.26 13.41
CA PRO A 55 6.58 -10.82 14.59
C PRO A 55 8.09 -10.52 14.60
N GLY A 56 8.64 -10.16 15.76
CA GLY A 56 10.09 -9.98 15.95
C GLY A 56 10.73 -8.91 15.05
N GLY A 57 9.92 -8.01 14.45
CA GLY A 57 10.40 -7.00 13.51
C GLY A 57 10.79 -7.56 12.13
N GLN A 58 10.54 -8.84 11.86
CA GLN A 58 10.89 -9.46 10.59
C GLN A 58 9.84 -9.16 9.52
N ARG A 59 10.02 -8.04 8.82
CA ARG A 59 9.15 -7.58 7.74
C ARG A 59 9.70 -8.03 6.39
N TYR A 60 8.96 -8.85 5.67
CA TYR A 60 9.35 -9.33 4.34
C TYR A 60 8.70 -8.57 3.19
N THR A 61 7.69 -7.75 3.49
CA THR A 61 6.98 -6.95 2.48
C THR A 61 7.62 -5.58 2.28
N LEU A 62 8.08 -5.32 1.05
CA LEU A 62 8.60 -4.05 0.58
C LEU A 62 7.59 -3.42 -0.38
N ALA A 63 7.05 -2.25 -0.01
CA ALA A 63 6.19 -1.47 -0.90
C ALA A 63 7.03 -0.82 -2.00
N ALA A 64 6.79 -1.21 -3.26
CA ALA A 64 7.51 -0.67 -4.41
C ALA A 64 7.07 0.76 -4.78
N ARG A 65 5.80 1.10 -4.50
CA ARG A 65 5.28 2.46 -4.71
C ARG A 65 5.70 3.36 -3.54
N PRO A 66 6.07 4.63 -3.79
CA PRO A 66 6.43 5.55 -2.74
C PRO A 66 5.26 5.80 -1.77
N PRO A 67 5.51 6.32 -0.56
CA PRO A 67 4.45 6.81 0.31
C PRO A 67 3.54 7.82 -0.40
N VAL A 68 2.25 7.86 -0.02
CA VAL A 68 1.32 8.84 -0.57
C VAL A 68 1.68 10.22 -0.02
N ARG A 69 2.02 11.17 -0.89
CA ARG A 69 2.38 12.55 -0.54
C ARG A 69 1.30 13.57 -0.95
N LEU A 70 0.11 13.10 -1.30
CA LEU A 70 -0.99 13.95 -1.79
C LEU A 70 -1.38 15.00 -0.74
N ASN A 71 -1.37 14.65 0.54
CA ASN A 71 -1.68 15.58 1.63
C ASN A 71 -0.72 16.77 1.65
N ASP A 72 0.57 16.54 1.50
CA ASP A 72 1.58 17.61 1.53
C ASP A 72 1.37 18.59 0.38
N VAL A 73 1.10 18.05 -0.82
CA VAL A 73 0.83 18.88 -2.01
C VAL A 73 -0.47 19.67 -1.84
N MET A 74 -1.52 19.05 -1.30
CA MET A 74 -2.80 19.72 -1.07
C MET A 74 -2.68 20.82 -0.01
N LEU A 75 -1.91 20.60 1.07
CA LEU A 75 -1.66 21.62 2.09
C LEU A 75 -0.93 22.84 1.50
N THR A 76 0.17 22.62 0.77
CA THR A 76 0.86 23.71 0.08
C THR A 76 -0.07 24.44 -0.88
N LEU A 77 -0.90 23.72 -1.63
CA LEU A 77 -1.81 24.31 -2.60
C LEU A 77 -2.87 25.22 -1.94
N VAL A 78 -3.52 24.77 -0.87
CA VAL A 78 -4.53 25.58 -0.18
C VAL A 78 -3.94 26.81 0.51
N GLU A 79 -2.71 26.69 1.01
CA GLU A 79 -1.94 27.80 1.60
C GLU A 79 -1.59 28.86 0.54
N GLU A 80 -1.01 28.44 -0.59
CA GLU A 80 -0.62 29.33 -1.69
C GLU A 80 -1.84 30.04 -2.32
N LEU A 81 -2.97 29.34 -2.43
CA LEU A 81 -4.23 29.93 -2.92
C LEU A 81 -4.99 30.74 -1.86
N ARG A 82 -4.49 30.77 -0.61
CA ARG A 82 -5.10 31.46 0.54
C ARG A 82 -6.57 31.08 0.79
N TRP A 83 -6.93 29.82 0.54
CA TRP A 83 -8.29 29.34 0.76
C TRP A 83 -8.61 29.29 2.26
N GLN A 84 -9.61 30.06 2.70
CA GLN A 84 -10.05 30.09 4.11
C GLN A 84 -11.17 29.08 4.40
N LYS A 85 -11.93 28.70 3.37
CA LYS A 85 -13.03 27.75 3.46
C LYS A 85 -13.18 27.02 2.13
N PHE A 86 -13.19 25.70 2.18
CA PHE A 86 -13.30 24.83 1.02
C PHE A 86 -13.99 23.52 1.42
N ILE A 87 -14.32 22.70 0.43
CA ILE A 87 -14.87 21.36 0.59
C ILE A 87 -13.99 20.37 -0.16
N VAL A 88 -13.81 19.17 0.40
CA VAL A 88 -13.10 18.07 -0.24
C VAL A 88 -14.12 17.00 -0.59
N PHE A 89 -14.30 16.73 -1.86
CA PHE A 89 -15.13 15.64 -2.35
C PHE A 89 -14.26 14.41 -2.59
N TYR A 90 -14.81 13.23 -2.26
CA TYR A 90 -14.19 11.94 -2.51
C TYR A 90 -15.27 10.95 -2.98
N ASP A 91 -14.86 9.93 -3.73
CA ASP A 91 -15.76 8.88 -4.21
C ASP A 91 -15.99 7.81 -3.12
N ILE A 92 -16.78 6.79 -3.42
CA ILE A 92 -17.11 5.72 -2.46
C ILE A 92 -15.94 4.76 -2.18
N GLU A 93 -14.90 4.80 -3.01
CA GLU A 93 -13.79 3.84 -3.00
C GLU A 93 -12.52 4.41 -2.33
N TYR A 94 -12.46 5.73 -2.13
CA TYR A 94 -11.37 6.45 -1.46
C TYR A 94 -11.42 6.33 0.08
#